data_AF-A0A150GKI2-F1
#
_entry.id   AF-A0A150GKI2-F1
#
_cell.length_a   1.000
_cell.length_b   1.000
_cell.length_c   1.000
_cell.angle_alpha   90.00
_cell.angle_beta   90.00
_cell.angle_gamma   90.00
#
_symmetry.space_group_name_H-M   'P 1'
#
loop_
_entity.id
_entity.type
_entity.pdbx_description
1 polymer ?
#
loop_
_entity_poly.entity_id
_entity_poly.type
_entity_poly.pdbx_seq_one_letter_code
_entity_poly.pdbx_strand_id
1 'polypeptide(L)'
;MNHNLLCFKYKGRPDEEQLSDSPAIDDANVEWFHVKAYPSWNEWPLREDQKMTEYKTPDGGTWRPLSECPDRCNDRGWCQIRGSNYQGWHEDPNERWCNCHSYYEGKACEIASPYHCYRNCSGVGTCLGGWCHCQPGYWGHGCTRRKAYTSSVGWRPDHAQIKIYVYDLPTIIAHRREFNDQWCAGAYIDLMYNAELEFTEQLLGDWAVRTENPWEAALFYVPMFTYWYTGNIGHPYFIIQHVTHWLQQLGPFFNATGGRNHIMWATNDRGVCKLQHAPLEMQHSIKMVHFGQAPRRPYTQKSHLSGGGMLPLVSALPLPGRRFDGFPDFNAADILEENEICLRPEKDVVAPNYLHKNWVEPGMYEKVWKVQVDGDGSRRVARRPGVERPVTLFFGGYVKDSMVYSQGVRQAIHKMFGPGGKYDPNGPNARPDWKIGGPSGQAADEMQKAKFCLAPMGAGWGIRLGEAMVTGCVPVIVQDHVYQPLWDVLPFEEFSLRLGRTEVANLVELLDAVTPQQLEALQVGLEKYHRAFIWETQFGGLAYNYTLTALKRKALHLWSVNYRRSSRRAAVRRRRQLMYSGGGDGPRAETTIGGVSDVQ
;
A
#
# COMPACT_ATOMS: atom_id res chain seq x y z
N MET A 1 -0.18 7.09 20.45
CA MET A 1 1.28 6.89 20.34
C MET A 1 1.93 7.52 21.57
N ASN A 2 2.00 6.78 22.68
CA ASN A 2 2.76 7.15 23.87
C ASN A 2 4.01 6.26 23.88
N HIS A 3 4.98 6.55 23.02
CA HIS A 3 6.18 5.73 22.87
C HIS A 3 7.39 6.51 23.37
N ASN A 4 7.80 6.19 24.60
CA ASN A 4 9.09 6.56 25.14
C ASN A 4 10.08 5.49 24.67
N LEU A 5 10.86 5.79 23.63
CA LEU A 5 11.97 4.94 23.20
C LEU A 5 13.02 4.93 24.30
N LEU A 6 13.57 3.78 24.66
CA LEU A 6 14.70 3.74 25.56
C LEU A 6 15.99 3.87 24.73
N CYS A 7 16.81 4.85 25.08
CA CYS A 7 18.07 5.14 24.43
C CYS A 7 19.18 5.27 25.48
N PHE A 8 20.42 5.23 25.03
CA PHE A 8 21.59 5.35 25.88
C PHE A 8 22.67 6.23 25.26
N LYS A 9 23.50 6.84 26.11
CA LYS A 9 24.72 7.55 25.74
C LYS A 9 25.85 7.12 26.67
N TYR A 10 27.04 6.94 26.11
CA TYR A 10 28.26 6.78 26.89
C TYR A 10 28.72 8.14 27.44
N LYS A 11 28.89 8.20 28.75
CA LYS A 11 29.35 9.39 29.48
C LYS A 11 30.76 9.76 29.02
N GLY A 12 30.99 11.05 28.83
CA GLY A 12 32.31 11.58 28.46
C GLY A 12 32.75 11.25 27.04
N ARG A 13 31.85 10.74 26.18
CA ARG A 13 32.08 10.53 24.75
C ARG A 13 31.37 11.61 23.92
N PRO A 14 32.03 12.22 22.93
CA PRO A 14 31.36 13.13 22.00
C PRO A 14 30.34 12.39 21.12
N ASP A 15 29.44 13.12 20.49
CA ASP A 15 28.36 12.55 19.68
C ASP A 15 28.89 11.66 18.53
N GLU A 16 30.06 11.98 17.97
CA GLU A 16 30.67 11.16 16.90
C GLU A 16 31.24 9.82 17.41
N GLU A 17 31.45 9.67 18.72
CA GLU A 17 31.96 8.46 19.37
C GLU A 17 30.87 7.67 20.09
N GLN A 18 29.61 8.09 20.01
CA GLN A 18 28.48 7.33 20.55
C GLN A 18 28.21 6.09 19.68
N LEU A 19 28.89 4.99 20.00
CA LEU A 19 28.76 3.72 19.29
C LEU A 19 27.40 3.07 19.56
N SER A 20 26.87 2.35 18.56
CA SER A 20 25.63 1.57 18.68
C SER A 20 25.82 0.23 19.41
N ASP A 21 27.04 -0.05 19.85
CA ASP A 21 27.37 -1.27 20.58
C ASP A 21 26.59 -1.27 21.89
N SER A 22 25.77 -2.29 22.11
CA SER A 22 24.73 -2.21 23.13
C SER A 22 25.29 -2.56 24.52
N PRO A 23 25.25 -1.63 25.52
CA PRO A 23 25.95 -1.76 26.79
C PRO A 23 25.16 -2.54 27.84
N ALA A 24 25.86 -3.17 28.79
CA ALA A 24 25.20 -3.77 29.96
C ALA A 24 24.31 -2.73 30.67
N ILE A 25 23.15 -3.18 31.16
CA ILE A 25 22.15 -2.29 31.78
C ILE A 25 22.72 -1.58 33.00
N ASP A 26 23.62 -2.24 33.72
CA ASP A 26 24.33 -1.75 34.90
C ASP A 26 25.66 -1.06 34.59
N ASP A 27 25.98 -0.78 33.32
CA ASP A 27 27.20 -0.06 32.95
C ASP A 27 27.20 1.36 33.53
N ALA A 28 28.10 1.60 34.49
CA ALA A 28 28.23 2.88 35.16
C ALA A 28 28.63 4.04 34.22
N ASN A 29 29.23 3.72 33.07
CA ASN A 29 29.63 4.70 32.05
C ASN A 29 28.49 5.05 31.10
N VAL A 30 27.29 4.51 31.30
CA VAL A 30 26.15 4.76 30.43
C VAL A 30 25.10 5.61 31.14
N GLU A 31 24.52 6.54 30.38
CA GLU A 31 23.34 7.29 30.76
C GLU A 31 22.17 6.84 29.90
N TRP A 32 21.15 6.30 30.58
CA TRP A 32 19.92 5.85 29.96
C TRP A 32 18.86 6.96 30.02
N PHE A 33 18.16 7.14 28.91
CA PHE A 33 17.12 8.15 28.78
C PHE A 33 15.99 7.67 27.88
N HIS A 34 14.83 8.28 28.03
CA HIS A 34 13.71 8.08 27.15
C HIS A 34 13.63 9.17 26.09
N VAL A 35 13.45 8.79 24.84
CA VAL A 35 13.09 9.72 23.77
C VAL A 35 11.61 9.63 23.51
N LYS A 36 10.89 10.74 23.70
CA LYS A 36 9.48 10.82 23.31
C LYS A 36 9.43 10.90 21.78
N ALA A 37 9.08 9.79 21.14
CA ALA A 37 8.98 9.73 19.69
C ALA A 37 7.89 10.70 19.19
N TYR A 38 8.23 11.48 18.15
CA TYR A 38 7.41 12.42 17.35
C TYR A 38 6.32 13.25 18.08
N PRO A 39 6.28 14.59 17.92
CA PRO A 39 7.06 15.42 16.99
C PRO A 39 8.35 16.01 17.59
N SER A 40 8.58 15.89 18.89
CA SER A 40 9.58 16.72 19.57
C SER A 40 10.92 16.04 19.84
N TRP A 41 11.08 14.72 19.63
CA TRP A 41 12.34 13.97 19.89
C TRP A 41 13.07 14.39 21.17
N ASN A 42 12.31 14.76 22.20
CA ASN A 42 12.88 15.27 23.44
C ASN A 42 13.45 14.09 24.23
N GLU A 43 14.65 14.27 24.78
CA GLU A 43 15.31 13.35 25.70
C GLU A 43 14.83 13.62 27.13
N TRP A 44 14.43 12.57 27.84
CA TRP A 44 13.92 12.60 29.21
C TRP A 44 14.77 11.63 30.02
N PRO A 45 15.59 12.09 30.98
CA PRO A 45 16.38 11.18 31.80
C PRO A 45 15.47 10.20 32.55
N LEU A 46 15.95 8.97 32.76
CA LEU A 46 15.24 8.01 33.61
C LEU A 46 15.17 8.53 35.04
N ARG A 47 13.98 8.47 35.64
CA ARG A 47 13.84 8.73 37.09
C ARG A 47 14.47 7.58 37.88
N GLU A 48 14.82 7.86 39.15
CA GLU A 48 15.52 6.90 40.00
C GLU A 48 14.70 5.64 40.30
N ASP A 49 13.37 5.76 40.35
CA ASP A 49 12.40 4.65 40.42
C ASP A 49 12.23 3.90 39.09
N GLN A 50 12.81 4.41 38.00
CA GLN A 50 12.79 3.82 36.66
C GLN A 50 14.16 3.24 36.24
N LYS A 51 15.17 3.25 37.13
CA LYS A 51 16.45 2.56 36.87
C LYS A 51 16.17 1.08 36.67
N MET A 52 16.33 0.62 35.42
CA MET A 52 16.04 -0.76 35.06
C MET A 52 17.14 -1.69 35.58
N THR A 53 16.73 -2.86 36.07
CA THR A 53 17.64 -3.98 36.36
C THR A 53 17.73 -4.96 35.19
N GLU A 54 16.72 -4.96 34.31
CA GLU A 54 16.64 -5.77 33.10
C GLU A 54 15.79 -5.06 32.03
N TYR A 55 16.09 -5.32 30.75
CA TYR A 55 15.30 -4.83 29.62
C TYR A 55 14.63 -6.03 28.97
N LYS A 56 13.30 -6.10 29.12
CA LYS A 56 12.49 -7.12 28.47
C LYS A 56 12.20 -6.70 27.04
N THR A 57 12.50 -7.60 26.12
CA THR A 57 12.24 -7.39 24.70
C THR A 57 10.76 -7.63 24.38
N PRO A 58 10.26 -7.07 23.27
CA PRO A 58 8.98 -7.37 22.65
C PRO A 58 8.40 -8.79 22.78
N ASP A 59 9.23 -9.78 22.52
CA ASP A 59 8.91 -11.21 22.50
C ASP A 59 8.98 -11.85 23.90
N GLY A 60 9.18 -11.04 24.94
CA GLY A 60 9.31 -11.49 26.31
C GLY A 60 10.69 -12.04 26.65
N GLY A 61 11.67 -11.93 25.74
CA GLY A 61 13.09 -12.17 25.99
C GLY A 61 13.71 -11.14 26.94
N THR A 62 14.97 -11.35 27.32
CA THR A 62 15.76 -10.37 28.08
C THR A 62 16.99 -10.00 27.28
N TRP A 63 17.11 -8.71 26.98
CA TRP A 63 18.24 -8.15 26.22
C TRP A 63 19.57 -8.35 26.97
N ARG A 64 20.65 -8.59 26.23
CA ARG A 64 22.02 -8.78 26.74
C ARG A 64 23.05 -8.02 25.90
N PRO A 65 24.21 -7.67 26.47
CA PRO A 65 25.35 -7.15 25.72
C PRO A 65 25.74 -8.07 24.57
N LEU A 66 26.14 -7.50 23.43
CA LEU A 66 26.57 -8.27 22.26
C LEU A 66 27.73 -9.22 22.57
N SER A 67 28.62 -8.85 23.48
CA SER A 67 29.75 -9.68 23.93
C SER A 67 29.34 -11.00 24.58
N GLU A 68 28.11 -11.13 25.06
CA GLU A 68 27.61 -12.40 25.63
C GLU A 68 27.13 -13.39 24.57
N CYS A 69 26.89 -12.93 23.33
CA CYS A 69 26.39 -13.80 22.27
C CYS A 69 27.50 -14.40 21.40
N PRO A 70 27.23 -15.52 20.71
CA PRO A 70 28.16 -16.13 19.77
C PRO A 70 28.67 -15.12 18.75
N ASP A 71 29.99 -15.00 18.63
CA ASP A 71 30.70 -14.09 17.72
C ASP A 71 30.19 -12.64 17.71
N ARG A 72 29.66 -12.16 18.85
CA ARG A 72 29.02 -10.84 18.97
C ARG A 72 27.93 -10.60 17.92
N CYS A 73 27.26 -11.67 17.48
CA CYS A 73 26.30 -11.61 16.38
C CYS A 73 26.88 -10.99 15.09
N ASN A 74 28.20 -11.11 14.86
CA ASN A 74 28.94 -10.46 13.78
C ASN A 74 28.69 -8.94 13.69
N ASP A 75 28.33 -8.29 14.81
CA ASP A 75 27.85 -6.91 14.88
C ASP A 75 26.68 -6.62 13.89
N ARG A 76 25.88 -7.66 13.61
CA ARG A 76 24.77 -7.71 12.64
C ARG A 76 23.46 -8.17 13.28
N GLY A 77 23.31 -7.94 14.57
CA GLY A 77 22.10 -8.25 15.31
C GLY A 77 22.15 -7.71 16.72
N TRP A 78 21.28 -8.24 17.57
CA TRP A 78 21.27 -7.95 19.00
C TRP A 78 21.16 -9.25 19.80
N CYS A 79 21.70 -9.24 21.01
CA CYS A 79 21.82 -10.43 21.86
C CYS A 79 20.66 -10.52 22.85
N GLN A 80 20.11 -11.73 23.03
CA GLN A 80 19.12 -11.97 24.07
C GLN A 80 19.21 -13.36 24.69
N ILE A 81 18.54 -13.49 25.84
CA ILE A 81 18.23 -14.76 26.49
C ILE A 81 16.72 -14.93 26.63
N ARG A 82 16.30 -16.17 26.89
CA ARG A 82 14.91 -16.52 27.10
C ARG A 82 14.39 -15.81 28.34
N GLY A 83 13.29 -15.08 28.21
CA GLY A 83 12.55 -14.59 29.38
C GLY A 83 11.41 -15.51 29.76
N SER A 84 10.81 -15.25 30.92
CA SER A 84 9.87 -16.15 31.60
C SER A 84 8.61 -16.49 30.79
N ASN A 85 8.26 -15.69 29.78
CA ASN A 85 7.03 -15.83 28.99
C ASN A 85 7.27 -16.26 27.54
N TYR A 86 8.52 -16.56 27.14
CA TYR A 86 8.86 -16.93 25.76
C TYR A 86 8.44 -18.38 25.43
N GLN A 87 7.60 -18.53 24.41
CA GLN A 87 7.17 -19.81 23.80
C GLN A 87 7.78 -19.92 22.39
N GLY A 88 9.00 -20.42 22.28
CA GLY A 88 9.70 -20.56 20.99
C GLY A 88 10.73 -21.69 20.99
N TRP A 89 11.55 -21.74 19.93
CA TRP A 89 12.49 -22.84 19.63
C TRP A 89 13.71 -22.95 20.56
N HIS A 90 13.88 -22.03 21.51
CA HIS A 90 14.99 -22.04 22.47
C HIS A 90 14.53 -22.67 23.79
N GLU A 91 14.95 -23.92 24.03
CA GLU A 91 14.52 -24.71 25.18
C GLU A 91 15.33 -24.39 26.45
N ASP A 92 16.62 -24.08 26.32
CA ASP A 92 17.50 -23.74 27.44
C ASP A 92 17.30 -22.27 27.87
N PRO A 93 16.89 -22.01 29.13
CA PRO A 93 16.70 -20.66 29.65
C PRO A 93 17.98 -19.82 29.72
N ASN A 94 19.16 -20.43 29.68
CA ASN A 94 20.45 -19.75 29.68
C ASN A 94 21.07 -19.60 28.29
N GLU A 95 20.43 -20.14 27.25
CA GLU A 95 20.90 -19.99 25.88
C GLU A 95 20.90 -18.51 25.49
N ARG A 96 22.05 -18.05 24.99
CA ARG A 96 22.22 -16.72 24.40
C ARG A 96 22.19 -16.89 22.89
N TRP A 97 21.31 -16.16 22.23
CA TRP A 97 21.22 -16.20 20.77
C TRP A 97 21.17 -14.81 20.18
N CYS A 98 21.56 -14.77 18.92
CA CYS A 98 21.53 -13.59 18.11
C CYS A 98 20.19 -13.45 17.41
N ASN A 99 19.54 -12.32 17.60
CA ASN A 99 18.49 -11.88 16.70
C ASN A 99 19.12 -11.02 15.62
N CYS A 100 19.17 -11.56 14.42
CA CYS A 100 19.81 -10.89 13.31
C CYS A 100 19.01 -9.67 12.85
N HIS A 101 19.75 -8.61 12.50
CA HIS A 101 19.21 -7.60 11.61
C HIS A 101 18.74 -8.28 10.34
N SER A 102 17.69 -7.76 9.75
CA SER A 102 16.83 -8.52 8.86
C SER A 102 17.46 -8.93 7.54
N TYR A 103 18.64 -8.40 7.24
CA TYR A 103 19.43 -8.73 6.06
C TYR A 103 20.44 -9.84 6.32
N TYR A 104 20.43 -10.41 7.52
CA TYR A 104 21.36 -11.43 7.96
C TYR A 104 20.63 -12.59 8.63
N GLU A 105 21.21 -13.77 8.54
CA GLU A 105 20.74 -15.01 9.11
C GLU A 105 21.95 -15.84 9.59
N GLY A 106 21.68 -17.04 10.10
CA GLY A 106 22.70 -17.84 10.77
C GLY A 106 22.68 -17.65 12.28
N LYS A 107 23.41 -18.51 13.00
CA LYS A 107 23.35 -18.56 14.47
C LYS A 107 23.96 -17.30 15.11
N ALA A 108 24.94 -16.72 14.44
CA ALA A 108 25.65 -15.51 14.84
C ALA A 108 25.48 -14.38 13.80
N CYS A 109 24.46 -14.43 12.94
CA CYS A 109 24.22 -13.42 11.89
C CYS A 109 25.36 -13.27 10.87
N GLU A 110 26.10 -14.36 10.66
CA GLU A 110 27.24 -14.45 9.77
C GLU A 110 26.84 -14.52 8.29
N ILE A 111 25.63 -15.00 8.01
CA ILE A 111 25.13 -15.22 6.65
C ILE A 111 24.37 -13.98 6.19
N ALA A 112 24.80 -13.35 5.11
CA ALA A 112 24.00 -12.31 4.46
C ALA A 112 22.82 -12.97 3.72
N SER A 113 21.59 -12.58 4.05
CA SER A 113 20.38 -13.11 3.42
C SER A 113 20.15 -12.41 2.08
N PRO A 114 20.36 -13.10 0.93
CA PRO A 114 20.28 -12.48 -0.38
C PRO A 114 18.84 -12.13 -0.77
N TYR A 115 17.84 -12.72 -0.12
CA TYR A 115 16.41 -12.53 -0.39
C TYR A 115 15.95 -11.09 -0.24
N HIS A 116 16.72 -10.27 0.49
CA HIS A 116 16.39 -8.87 0.68
C HIS A 116 16.90 -7.98 -0.44
N CYS A 117 17.89 -8.39 -1.24
CA CYS A 117 18.43 -7.57 -2.32
C CYS A 117 17.69 -7.80 -3.64
N TYR A 118 17.34 -6.69 -4.30
CA TYR A 118 16.62 -6.79 -5.57
C TYR A 118 17.46 -7.53 -6.62
N ARG A 119 16.79 -8.42 -7.37
CA ARG A 119 17.37 -9.23 -8.43
C ARG A 119 18.57 -10.07 -7.98
N ASN A 120 18.75 -10.30 -6.68
CA ASN A 120 19.98 -10.84 -6.11
C ASN A 120 21.23 -10.12 -6.67
N CYS A 121 21.16 -8.79 -6.75
CA CYS A 121 22.17 -7.91 -7.34
C CYS A 121 22.59 -8.29 -8.77
N SER A 122 21.69 -8.94 -9.51
CA SER A 122 21.87 -9.42 -10.89
C SER A 122 23.12 -10.28 -11.09
N GLY A 123 23.66 -10.87 -10.03
CA GLY A 123 24.93 -11.62 -10.04
C GLY A 123 26.18 -10.77 -10.30
N VAL A 124 26.06 -9.45 -10.38
CA VAL A 124 27.15 -8.49 -10.66
C VAL A 124 27.35 -7.50 -9.50
N GLY A 125 26.97 -7.93 -8.30
CA GLY A 125 27.15 -7.19 -7.06
C GLY A 125 26.97 -8.09 -5.86
N THR A 126 27.35 -7.57 -4.69
CA THR A 126 27.22 -8.27 -3.41
C THR A 126 26.08 -7.64 -2.62
N CYS A 127 25.19 -8.47 -2.05
CA CYS A 127 24.15 -7.99 -1.16
C CYS A 127 24.74 -7.68 0.22
N LEU A 128 24.67 -6.42 0.65
CA LEU A 128 25.14 -5.95 1.96
C LEU A 128 24.02 -5.16 2.62
N GLY A 129 23.45 -5.67 3.72
CA GLY A 129 22.41 -4.95 4.47
C GLY A 129 21.16 -4.62 3.62
N GLY A 130 20.78 -5.48 2.68
CA GLY A 130 19.64 -5.22 1.77
C GLY A 130 19.96 -4.24 0.63
N TRP A 131 21.23 -3.89 0.44
CA TRP A 131 21.72 -3.04 -0.63
C TRP A 131 22.62 -3.82 -1.58
N CYS A 132 22.48 -3.54 -2.86
CA CYS A 132 23.37 -4.10 -3.86
C CYS A 132 24.61 -3.24 -4.02
N HIS A 133 25.74 -3.78 -3.56
CA HIS A 133 27.06 -3.21 -3.78
C HIS A 133 27.58 -3.68 -5.14
N CYS A 134 27.34 -2.87 -6.17
CA CYS A 134 27.59 -3.24 -7.55
C CYS A 134 29.08 -3.23 -7.91
N GLN A 135 29.47 -4.13 -8.81
CA GLN A 135 30.78 -4.08 -9.44
C GLN A 135 30.93 -2.80 -10.27
N PRO A 136 32.16 -2.25 -10.43
CA PRO A 136 32.40 -1.05 -11.22
C PRO A 136 31.78 -1.13 -12.63
N GLY A 137 31.10 -0.06 -13.02
CA GLY A 137 30.36 0.02 -14.29
C GLY A 137 28.90 -0.41 -14.18
N TYR A 138 28.47 -0.97 -13.05
CA TYR A 138 27.07 -1.27 -12.73
C TYR A 138 26.55 -0.41 -11.58
N TRP A 139 25.27 -0.06 -11.61
CA TRP A 139 24.63 0.68 -10.52
C TRP A 139 23.11 0.46 -10.47
N GLY A 140 22.48 1.08 -9.46
CA GLY A 140 21.05 1.03 -9.18
C GLY A 140 20.65 -0.12 -8.26
N HIS A 141 19.38 -0.14 -7.85
CA HIS A 141 18.88 -0.99 -6.75
C HIS A 141 19.16 -2.50 -6.89
N GLY A 142 19.28 -3.02 -8.11
CA GLY A 142 19.60 -4.43 -8.37
C GLY A 142 20.86 -4.63 -9.23
N CYS A 143 21.74 -3.64 -9.32
CA CYS A 143 22.89 -3.62 -10.25
C CYS A 143 22.51 -3.88 -11.72
N THR A 144 21.32 -3.45 -12.11
CA THR A 144 20.78 -3.75 -13.45
C THR A 144 21.14 -2.69 -14.49
N ARG A 145 21.78 -1.58 -14.09
CA ARG A 145 22.16 -0.50 -14.99
C ARG A 145 23.62 -0.57 -15.36
N ARG A 146 23.95 -0.20 -16.59
CA ARG A 146 25.32 -0.16 -17.15
C ARG A 146 25.57 0.99 -18.12
N LYS A 147 24.53 1.73 -18.52
CA LYS A 147 24.62 2.85 -19.48
C LYS A 147 24.02 4.13 -18.93
N ALA A 148 24.78 5.20 -19.04
CA ALA A 148 24.32 6.58 -18.81
C ALA A 148 24.00 7.23 -20.17
N TYR A 149 22.94 8.04 -20.21
CA TYR A 149 22.46 8.68 -21.43
C TYR A 149 22.52 10.20 -21.30
N THR A 150 23.21 10.84 -22.23
CA THR A 150 23.19 12.30 -22.40
C THR A 150 22.14 12.69 -23.45
N SER A 151 21.55 13.89 -23.35
CA SER A 151 20.52 14.34 -24.28
C SER A 151 21.13 14.74 -25.63
N SER A 152 20.87 13.98 -26.70
CA SER A 152 21.16 14.41 -28.09
C SER A 152 19.90 14.81 -28.86
N VAL A 153 18.74 14.34 -28.40
CA VAL A 153 17.41 14.61 -28.96
C VAL A 153 16.51 14.93 -27.78
N GLY A 154 15.76 16.05 -27.85
CA GLY A 154 14.87 16.46 -26.76
C GLY A 154 13.90 15.35 -26.34
N TRP A 155 13.34 15.46 -25.12
CA TRP A 155 12.48 14.43 -24.50
C TRP A 155 11.33 13.99 -25.44
N ARG A 156 11.37 12.71 -25.85
CA ARG A 156 10.42 12.08 -26.79
C ARG A 156 9.94 10.74 -26.21
N PRO A 157 8.98 10.76 -25.28
CA PRO A 157 8.45 9.54 -24.68
C PRO A 157 7.72 8.66 -25.70
N ASP A 158 7.92 7.33 -25.62
CA ASP A 158 7.09 6.36 -26.35
C ASP A 158 5.80 6.11 -25.57
N HIS A 159 4.66 6.45 -26.18
CA HIS A 159 3.33 6.29 -25.59
C HIS A 159 2.63 4.98 -26.00
N ALA A 160 3.09 4.32 -27.06
CA ALA A 160 2.52 3.06 -27.54
C ALA A 160 3.09 1.88 -26.74
N GLN A 161 4.42 1.86 -26.59
CA GLN A 161 5.15 0.96 -25.70
C GLN A 161 5.59 1.77 -24.49
N ILE A 162 4.82 1.69 -23.40
CA ILE A 162 5.12 2.49 -22.20
C ILE A 162 6.49 2.11 -21.66
N LYS A 163 7.40 3.10 -21.64
CA LYS A 163 8.71 2.96 -21.00
C LYS A 163 8.71 3.63 -19.63
N ILE A 164 9.20 2.89 -18.64
CA ILE A 164 9.31 3.34 -17.24
C ILE A 164 10.79 3.46 -16.87
N TYR A 165 11.23 4.66 -16.51
CA TYR A 165 12.57 4.87 -15.94
C TYR A 165 12.50 4.77 -14.42
N VAL A 166 13.45 4.07 -13.81
CA VAL A 166 13.54 3.94 -12.35
C VAL A 166 14.60 4.90 -11.83
N TYR A 167 14.24 5.75 -10.87
CA TYR A 167 15.22 6.59 -10.18
C TYR A 167 16.09 5.75 -9.24
N ASP A 168 17.38 6.07 -9.22
CA ASP A 168 18.31 5.56 -8.21
C ASP A 168 18.40 6.62 -7.11
N LEU A 169 17.70 6.38 -5.99
CA LEU A 169 17.77 7.28 -4.85
C LEU A 169 18.90 6.85 -3.92
N PRO A 170 19.76 7.77 -3.47
CA PRO A 170 20.73 7.48 -2.43
C PRO A 170 20.04 7.03 -1.13
N THR A 171 20.68 6.14 -0.38
CA THR A 171 20.17 5.59 0.90
C THR A 171 19.84 6.66 1.93
N ILE A 172 20.59 7.77 1.93
CA ILE A 172 20.34 8.93 2.79
C ILE A 172 19.03 9.64 2.47
N ILE A 173 18.51 9.51 1.24
CA ILE A 173 17.24 10.10 0.80
C ILE A 173 16.08 9.14 1.05
N ALA A 174 16.22 7.89 0.64
CA ALA A 174 15.20 6.85 0.83
C ALA A 174 15.85 5.47 0.95
N HIS A 175 15.43 4.72 1.96
CA HIS A 175 15.89 3.37 2.24
C HIS A 175 14.77 2.52 2.84
N ARG A 176 14.89 1.20 2.66
CA ARG A 176 14.11 0.24 3.46
C ARG A 176 14.75 0.21 4.83
N ARG A 177 13.97 0.46 5.89
CA ARG A 177 14.45 0.27 7.27
C ARG A 177 14.59 -1.23 7.55
N GLU A 178 15.40 -1.56 8.54
CA GLU A 178 15.55 -2.95 8.99
C GLU A 178 14.22 -3.49 9.51
N PHE A 179 13.88 -4.70 9.10
CA PHE A 179 12.64 -5.42 9.45
C PHE A 179 12.49 -5.70 10.96
N ASN A 180 13.58 -5.54 11.73
CA ASN A 180 13.70 -5.83 13.17
C ASN A 180 14.24 -4.64 14.00
N ASP A 181 14.33 -3.44 13.44
CA ASP A 181 14.41 -2.21 14.26
C ASP A 181 13.12 -2.17 15.10
N GLN A 182 13.25 -2.50 16.38
CA GLN A 182 12.19 -2.81 17.33
C GLN A 182 11.25 -1.63 17.62
N TRP A 183 10.52 -1.14 16.63
CA TRP A 183 9.48 -0.12 16.82
C TRP A 183 8.19 -0.72 17.38
N CYS A 184 8.26 -1.30 18.58
CA CYS A 184 7.17 -1.83 19.41
C CYS A 184 7.14 -3.35 19.50
N ALA A 185 6.85 -3.80 20.71
CA ALA A 185 6.43 -5.13 21.11
C ALA A 185 5.20 -5.66 20.35
N GLY A 186 5.34 -5.86 19.03
CA GLY A 186 4.26 -6.26 18.12
C GLY A 186 4.26 -5.58 16.74
N ALA A 187 5.23 -4.72 16.40
CA ALA A 187 5.34 -4.14 15.06
C ALA A 187 6.14 -5.05 14.12
N TYR A 188 5.65 -6.26 13.89
CA TYR A 188 5.97 -6.95 12.65
C TYR A 188 5.56 -6.01 11.51
N ILE A 189 6.47 -5.68 10.59
CA ILE A 189 6.03 -5.09 9.32
C ILE A 189 5.02 -6.05 8.74
N ASP A 190 3.80 -5.56 8.63
CA ASP A 190 2.75 -6.39 8.09
C ASP A 190 3.05 -6.59 6.61
N LEU A 191 3.33 -7.82 6.24
CA LEU A 191 3.84 -8.16 4.91
C LEU A 191 2.86 -7.73 3.82
N MET A 192 1.58 -7.56 4.15
CA MET A 192 0.56 -7.06 3.23
C MET A 192 0.90 -5.72 2.54
N TYR A 193 1.81 -4.92 3.10
CA TYR A 193 2.27 -3.64 2.53
C TYR A 193 3.43 -3.74 1.55
N ASN A 194 3.91 -4.96 1.27
CA ASN A 194 5.09 -5.20 0.44
C ASN A 194 4.86 -5.10 -1.07
N ALA A 195 3.67 -4.66 -1.52
CA ALA A 195 3.37 -4.54 -2.96
C ALA A 195 4.38 -3.66 -3.72
N GLU A 196 4.92 -2.60 -3.10
CA GLU A 196 6.00 -1.78 -3.70
C GLU A 196 7.27 -2.61 -3.91
N LEU A 197 7.59 -3.51 -2.98
CA LEU A 197 8.77 -4.37 -3.07
C LEU A 197 8.64 -5.34 -4.25
N GLU A 198 7.50 -6.02 -4.35
CA GLU A 198 7.21 -6.96 -5.43
C GLU A 198 7.16 -6.27 -6.79
N PHE A 199 6.52 -5.09 -6.88
CA PHE A 199 6.51 -4.28 -8.09
C PHE A 199 7.94 -3.88 -8.51
N THR A 200 8.77 -3.47 -7.55
CA THR A 200 10.16 -3.07 -7.81
C THR A 200 10.99 -4.24 -8.32
N GLU A 201 10.90 -5.39 -7.66
CA GLU A 201 11.64 -6.61 -8.04
C GLU A 201 11.31 -7.03 -9.48
N GLN A 202 10.03 -7.05 -9.82
CA GLN A 202 9.58 -7.43 -11.16
C GLN A 202 9.94 -6.38 -12.21
N LEU A 203 9.75 -5.09 -11.93
CA LEU A 203 10.09 -4.00 -12.86
C LEU A 203 11.58 -3.95 -13.18
N LEU A 204 12.45 -4.20 -12.19
CA LEU A 204 13.90 -4.21 -12.42
C LEU A 204 14.32 -5.33 -13.39
N GLY A 205 13.60 -6.45 -13.42
CA GLY A 205 13.80 -7.56 -14.36
C GLY A 205 13.11 -7.41 -15.73
N ASP A 206 12.11 -6.55 -15.83
CA ASP A 206 11.30 -6.38 -17.05
C ASP A 206 11.89 -5.35 -18.01
N TRP A 207 12.77 -5.79 -18.91
CA TRP A 207 13.37 -4.95 -19.94
C TRP A 207 12.42 -4.57 -21.10
N ALA A 208 11.24 -5.19 -21.19
CA ALA A 208 10.25 -4.81 -22.19
C ALA A 208 9.60 -3.47 -21.81
N VAL A 209 9.42 -3.21 -20.51
CA VAL A 209 8.79 -1.99 -19.98
C VAL A 209 9.81 -1.04 -19.35
N ARG A 210 10.80 -1.53 -18.61
CA ARG A 210 11.83 -0.69 -18.00
C ARG A 210 12.81 -0.19 -19.05
N THR A 211 13.29 1.04 -18.88
CA THR A 211 14.36 1.61 -19.71
C THR A 211 15.51 2.16 -18.86
N GLU A 212 16.74 2.06 -19.37
CA GLU A 212 17.90 2.78 -18.82
C GLU A 212 17.98 4.22 -19.34
N ASN A 213 17.28 4.53 -20.43
CA ASN A 213 17.28 5.84 -21.09
C ASN A 213 16.12 6.69 -20.57
N PRO A 214 16.35 7.73 -19.76
CA PRO A 214 15.26 8.55 -19.24
C PRO A 214 14.59 9.41 -20.33
N TRP A 215 15.21 9.60 -21.50
CA TRP A 215 14.69 10.46 -22.57
C TRP A 215 13.58 9.82 -23.43
N GLU A 216 13.40 8.50 -23.35
CA GLU A 216 12.28 7.79 -23.97
C GLU A 216 11.18 7.41 -22.95
N ALA A 217 11.44 7.64 -21.66
CA ALA A 217 10.54 7.25 -20.59
C ALA A 217 9.26 8.10 -20.59
N ALA A 218 8.12 7.43 -20.59
CA ALA A 218 6.80 8.04 -20.47
C ALA A 218 6.42 8.24 -18.99
N LEU A 219 6.81 7.30 -18.13
CA LEU A 219 6.63 7.37 -16.68
C LEU A 219 7.97 7.22 -15.96
N PHE A 220 8.04 7.75 -14.75
CA PHE A 220 9.22 7.67 -13.89
C PHE A 220 8.84 7.05 -12.55
N TYR A 221 9.39 5.90 -12.22
CA TYR A 221 9.19 5.26 -10.93
C TYR A 221 10.19 5.79 -9.89
N VAL A 222 9.67 6.21 -8.73
CA VAL A 222 10.43 6.70 -7.59
C VAL A 222 10.28 5.71 -6.42
N PRO A 223 11.28 4.86 -6.15
CA PRO A 223 11.22 3.89 -5.05
C PRO A 223 11.43 4.59 -3.70
N MET A 224 10.34 4.84 -2.97
CA MET A 224 10.39 5.64 -1.73
C MET A 224 10.25 4.79 -0.47
N PHE A 225 9.70 3.58 -0.58
CA PHE A 225 9.56 2.66 0.55
C PHE A 225 8.78 3.29 1.71
N THR A 226 7.74 4.08 1.40
CA THR A 226 7.13 5.00 2.38
C THR A 226 6.60 4.31 3.63
N TYR A 227 6.09 3.08 3.49
CA TYR A 227 5.56 2.29 4.61
C TYR A 227 6.60 2.13 5.73
N TRP A 228 7.88 1.99 5.38
CA TRP A 228 8.98 1.86 6.33
C TRP A 228 9.18 3.08 7.22
N TYR A 229 8.64 4.24 6.83
CA TYR A 229 8.71 5.48 7.60
C TYR A 229 7.41 5.81 8.31
N THR A 230 6.28 5.33 7.80
CA THR A 230 4.95 5.72 8.27
C THR A 230 4.25 4.65 9.11
N GLY A 231 4.63 3.39 8.94
CA GLY A 231 3.83 2.26 9.42
C GLY A 231 2.40 2.29 8.87
N ASN A 232 1.47 1.65 9.59
CA ASN A 232 0.07 1.43 9.19
C ASN A 232 -0.71 2.72 8.89
N ILE A 233 -0.76 3.63 9.86
CA ILE A 233 -1.63 4.82 9.82
C ILE A 233 -0.86 6.14 9.70
N GLY A 234 0.48 6.10 9.62
CA GLY A 234 1.29 7.30 9.50
C GLY A 234 1.12 7.97 8.13
N HIS A 235 1.48 9.25 8.07
CA HIS A 235 1.33 10.04 6.87
C HIS A 235 2.70 10.26 6.17
N PRO A 236 2.83 9.97 4.87
CA PRO A 236 4.12 10.00 4.15
C PRO A 236 4.55 11.42 3.76
N TYR A 237 4.13 12.46 4.49
CA TYR A 237 4.33 13.86 4.07
C TYR A 237 5.82 14.19 3.97
N PHE A 238 6.56 13.91 5.04
CA PHE A 238 7.97 14.27 5.14
C PHE A 238 8.83 13.53 4.13
N ILE A 239 8.63 12.22 3.95
CA ILE A 239 9.39 11.45 2.98
C ILE A 239 9.08 11.89 1.55
N ILE A 240 7.81 12.14 1.21
CA ILE A 240 7.43 12.65 -0.11
C ILE A 240 8.00 14.05 -0.33
N GLN A 241 7.97 14.93 0.66
CA GLN A 241 8.56 16.26 0.59
C GLN A 241 10.07 16.18 0.34
N HIS A 242 10.78 15.36 1.12
CA HIS A 242 12.23 15.20 1.04
C HIS A 242 12.65 14.64 -0.33
N VAL A 243 12.00 13.58 -0.79
CA VAL A 243 12.26 12.97 -2.10
C VAL A 243 11.90 13.94 -3.24
N THR A 244 10.77 14.66 -3.14
CA THR A 244 10.38 15.66 -4.15
C THR A 244 11.44 16.74 -4.29
N HIS A 245 11.95 17.27 -3.17
CA HIS A 245 13.01 18.28 -3.18
C HIS A 245 14.28 17.76 -3.86
N TRP A 246 14.68 16.52 -3.59
CA TRP A 246 15.81 15.87 -4.25
C TRP A 246 15.59 15.72 -5.77
N LEU A 247 14.42 15.23 -6.18
CA LEU A 247 14.09 15.02 -7.60
C LEU A 247 14.09 16.31 -8.41
N GLN A 248 13.72 17.43 -7.80
CA GLN A 248 13.76 18.76 -8.43
C GLN A 248 15.19 19.23 -8.76
N GLN A 249 16.21 18.65 -8.10
CA GLN A 249 17.62 18.98 -8.29
C GLN A 249 18.36 18.01 -9.21
N LEU A 250 17.91 16.75 -9.29
CA LEU A 250 18.63 15.67 -9.98
C LEU A 250 18.59 15.76 -11.52
N GLY A 251 17.54 16.36 -12.09
CA GLY A 251 17.41 16.46 -13.54
C GLY A 251 16.10 17.12 -13.99
N PRO A 252 15.92 17.28 -15.31
CA PRO A 252 14.82 18.09 -15.85
C PRO A 252 13.45 17.40 -15.74
N PHE A 253 13.41 16.06 -15.61
CA PHE A 253 12.19 15.28 -15.81
C PHE A 253 11.09 15.56 -14.79
N PHE A 254 11.44 15.73 -13.50
CA PHE A 254 10.46 16.07 -12.48
C PHE A 254 9.87 17.47 -12.72
N ASN A 255 10.73 18.47 -12.91
CA ASN A 255 10.33 19.85 -13.13
C ASN A 255 9.55 20.04 -14.45
N ALA A 256 9.89 19.28 -15.49
CA ALA A 256 9.24 19.36 -16.81
C ALA A 256 7.74 19.05 -16.74
N THR A 257 7.31 18.18 -15.82
CA THR A 257 5.90 17.83 -15.64
C THR A 257 5.31 18.30 -14.32
N GLY A 258 6.14 18.84 -13.42
CA GLY A 258 5.80 19.06 -12.01
C GLY A 258 5.41 17.75 -11.32
N GLY A 259 6.11 16.66 -11.63
CA GLY A 259 5.88 15.31 -11.08
C GLY A 259 4.71 14.53 -11.68
N ARG A 260 3.94 15.06 -12.64
CA ARG A 260 2.68 14.42 -13.11
C ARG A 260 2.84 13.03 -13.72
N ASN A 261 4.02 12.68 -14.20
CA ASN A 261 4.34 11.37 -14.76
C ASN A 261 5.24 10.52 -13.84
N HIS A 262 5.38 10.94 -12.58
CA HIS A 262 6.14 10.21 -11.56
C HIS A 262 5.21 9.31 -10.76
N ILE A 263 5.60 8.05 -10.61
CA ILE A 263 4.88 7.02 -9.84
C ILE A 263 5.50 6.97 -8.45
N MET A 264 4.66 7.11 -7.44
CA MET A 264 5.04 7.15 -6.04
C MET A 264 4.14 6.23 -5.23
N TRP A 265 4.72 5.26 -4.53
CA TRP A 265 3.96 4.33 -3.70
C TRP A 265 3.69 4.89 -2.31
N ALA A 266 2.53 4.53 -1.77
CA ALA A 266 2.08 4.81 -0.41
C ALA A 266 1.12 3.69 0.02
N THR A 267 1.70 2.55 0.40
CA THR A 267 0.97 1.29 0.62
C THR A 267 0.22 1.25 1.95
N ASN A 268 0.55 2.09 2.92
CA ASN A 268 -0.08 2.09 4.24
C ASN A 268 -1.60 2.39 4.18
N ASP A 269 -2.35 2.09 5.25
CA ASP A 269 -3.81 2.15 5.33
C ASP A 269 -4.42 3.40 4.74
N ARG A 270 -3.86 4.54 5.10
CA ARG A 270 -4.35 5.84 4.67
C ARG A 270 -3.43 6.45 3.65
N GLY A 271 -2.36 5.78 3.25
CA GLY A 271 -1.48 6.17 2.16
C GLY A 271 -1.28 7.68 2.09
N VAL A 272 -1.92 8.26 1.09
CA VAL A 272 -1.87 9.68 0.71
C VAL A 272 -3.11 10.50 1.09
N CYS A 273 -3.99 9.98 1.95
CA CYS A 273 -5.07 10.76 2.56
C CYS A 273 -4.46 12.06 3.12
N LYS A 274 -5.14 13.19 2.94
CA LYS A 274 -4.67 14.54 3.37
C LYS A 274 -3.51 15.14 2.58
N LEU A 275 -2.84 14.42 1.66
CA LEU A 275 -1.85 15.06 0.77
C LEU A 275 -2.47 16.14 -0.12
N GLN A 276 -3.79 16.19 -0.27
CA GLN A 276 -4.50 17.32 -0.90
C GLN A 276 -4.27 18.68 -0.22
N HIS A 277 -3.82 18.69 1.03
CA HIS A 277 -3.47 19.89 1.77
C HIS A 277 -1.97 20.22 1.67
N ALA A 278 -1.16 19.34 1.06
CA ALA A 278 0.25 19.57 0.82
C ALA A 278 0.47 20.57 -0.33
N PRO A 279 1.68 21.14 -0.48
CA PRO A 279 2.05 21.90 -1.67
C PRO A 279 1.77 21.15 -2.97
N LEU A 280 1.39 21.86 -4.03
CA LEU A 280 0.93 21.28 -5.31
C LEU A 280 1.94 20.28 -5.93
N GLU A 281 3.23 20.55 -5.77
CA GLU A 281 4.35 19.70 -6.24
C GLU A 281 4.22 18.25 -5.74
N MET A 282 3.75 18.04 -4.51
CA MET A 282 3.58 16.72 -3.89
C MET A 282 2.26 16.04 -4.28
N GLN A 283 1.32 16.80 -4.85
CA GLN A 283 0.01 16.27 -5.21
C GLN A 283 0.02 15.61 -6.58
N HIS A 284 0.82 16.14 -7.50
CA HIS A 284 0.74 15.85 -8.93
C HIS A 284 1.18 14.44 -9.33
N SER A 285 2.12 13.83 -8.63
CA SER A 285 2.60 12.46 -8.90
C SER A 285 1.48 11.44 -8.89
N ILE A 286 1.54 10.44 -9.77
CA ILE A 286 0.65 9.27 -9.77
C ILE A 286 0.92 8.50 -8.47
N LYS A 287 -0.12 8.38 -7.64
CA LYS A 287 0.00 7.69 -6.36
C LYS A 287 -0.45 6.25 -6.51
N MET A 288 0.37 5.32 -6.02
CA MET A 288 0.00 3.91 -5.87
C MET A 288 -0.41 3.70 -4.42
N VAL A 289 -1.66 3.33 -4.18
CA VAL A 289 -2.23 3.21 -2.83
C VAL A 289 -2.92 1.87 -2.64
N HIS A 290 -3.10 1.42 -1.40
CA HIS A 290 -3.96 0.27 -1.08
C HIS A 290 -5.37 0.65 -0.66
N PHE A 291 -5.57 1.91 -0.25
CA PHE A 291 -6.88 2.41 0.17
C PHE A 291 -7.44 3.42 -0.82
N GLY A 292 -8.44 2.97 -1.56
CA GLY A 292 -9.09 3.73 -2.63
C GLY A 292 -10.20 4.66 -2.19
N GLN A 293 -10.19 5.18 -0.95
CA GLN A 293 -11.23 6.10 -0.49
C GLN A 293 -11.21 7.39 -1.31
N ALA A 294 -12.34 7.67 -1.97
CA ALA A 294 -12.55 8.82 -2.82
C ALA A 294 -13.62 9.76 -2.23
N PRO A 295 -13.60 11.05 -2.59
CA PRO A 295 -14.59 12.01 -2.12
C PRO A 295 -16.02 11.61 -2.53
N ARG A 296 -16.98 11.89 -1.64
CA ARG A 296 -18.41 11.63 -1.89
C ARG A 296 -19.07 12.56 -2.89
N ARG A 297 -18.47 13.72 -3.19
CA ARG A 297 -19.00 14.71 -4.14
C ARG A 297 -17.97 14.98 -5.24
N PRO A 298 -18.39 15.24 -6.50
CA PRO A 298 -17.50 15.66 -7.56
C PRO A 298 -16.74 16.91 -7.10
N TYR A 299 -15.41 16.82 -7.11
CA TYR A 299 -14.53 17.93 -6.79
C TYR A 299 -14.78 19.08 -7.78
N THR A 300 -15.54 20.09 -7.36
CA THR A 300 -15.54 21.37 -8.07
C THR A 300 -14.23 22.07 -7.70
N GLN A 301 -13.25 21.93 -8.58
CA GLN A 301 -11.92 22.56 -8.52
C GLN A 301 -11.93 24.08 -8.25
N LYS A 302 -13.10 24.73 -8.28
CA LYS A 302 -13.28 26.16 -7.98
C LYS A 302 -13.08 26.52 -6.50
N SER A 303 -13.26 25.61 -5.54
CA SER A 303 -13.17 25.96 -4.11
C SER A 303 -11.75 26.25 -3.63
N HIS A 304 -10.72 25.81 -4.34
CA HIS A 304 -9.31 26.12 -4.00
C HIS A 304 -8.79 27.43 -4.61
N LEU A 305 -9.50 28.02 -5.57
CA LEU A 305 -9.12 29.33 -6.14
C LEU A 305 -9.62 30.50 -5.30
N SER A 306 -10.69 30.30 -4.52
CA SER A 306 -11.11 31.20 -3.47
C SER A 306 -10.47 30.74 -2.17
N GLY A 307 -9.55 31.50 -1.58
CA GLY A 307 -8.89 31.21 -0.30
C GLY A 307 -9.82 31.16 0.92
N GLY A 308 -10.92 30.42 0.85
CA GLY A 308 -11.80 30.12 1.96
C GLY A 308 -11.26 28.92 2.72
N GLY A 309 -10.80 29.14 3.96
CA GLY A 309 -10.46 28.07 4.90
C GLY A 309 -11.63 27.10 5.16
N MET A 310 -11.41 26.07 5.98
CA MET A 310 -12.28 24.93 6.36
C MET A 310 -13.84 25.06 6.27
N LEU A 311 -14.41 26.25 6.38
CA LEU A 311 -15.84 26.53 6.48
C LEU A 311 -16.75 26.04 5.32
N PRO A 312 -16.38 26.10 4.02
CA PRO A 312 -17.21 25.58 2.93
C PRO A 312 -17.26 24.06 2.88
N LEU A 313 -16.24 23.37 3.40
CA LEU A 313 -16.20 21.91 3.45
C LEU A 313 -17.11 21.40 4.57
N VAL A 314 -17.05 22.02 5.76
CA VAL A 314 -17.83 21.63 6.95
C VAL A 314 -19.33 21.84 6.75
N SER A 315 -19.74 22.92 6.07
CA SER A 315 -21.16 23.21 5.79
C SER A 315 -21.80 22.30 4.74
N ALA A 316 -21.01 21.52 4.00
CA ALA A 316 -21.50 20.53 3.02
C ALA A 316 -21.59 19.10 3.58
N LEU A 317 -21.10 18.87 4.80
CA LEU A 317 -21.12 17.56 5.45
C LEU A 317 -22.51 17.28 6.06
N PRO A 318 -22.98 16.02 6.05
CA PRO A 318 -24.17 15.65 6.81
C PRO A 318 -23.99 16.05 8.27
N LEU A 319 -25.03 16.58 8.91
CA LEU A 319 -24.97 16.92 10.33
C LEU A 319 -24.59 15.68 11.17
N PRO A 320 -23.80 15.83 12.24
CA PRO A 320 -23.58 14.77 13.23
C PRO A 320 -24.93 14.20 13.69
N GLY A 321 -25.02 12.87 13.82
CA GLY A 321 -26.27 12.22 14.20
C GLY A 321 -26.32 10.73 13.88
N ARG A 322 -27.44 10.13 14.29
CA ARG A 322 -27.72 8.70 14.13
C ARG A 322 -27.95 8.37 12.65
N ARG A 323 -27.06 7.54 12.08
CA ARG A 323 -27.23 7.01 10.71
C ARG A 323 -27.90 5.63 10.67
N PHE A 324 -27.88 4.90 11.79
CA PHE A 324 -28.44 3.56 11.92
C PHE A 324 -29.09 3.40 13.29
N ASP A 325 -30.27 2.78 13.33
CA ASP A 325 -31.02 2.60 14.57
C ASP A 325 -30.33 1.66 15.57
N GLY A 326 -30.15 2.17 16.79
CA GLY A 326 -29.45 1.52 17.89
C GLY A 326 -27.95 1.35 17.68
N PHE A 327 -27.32 2.26 16.93
CA PHE A 327 -25.86 2.43 16.89
C PHE A 327 -25.46 3.80 17.44
N PRO A 328 -24.18 3.98 17.85
CA PRO A 328 -23.65 5.28 18.25
C PRO A 328 -23.75 6.31 17.11
N ASP A 329 -23.91 7.58 17.49
CA ASP A 329 -23.97 8.68 16.54
C ASP A 329 -22.61 8.93 15.88
N PHE A 330 -22.61 9.28 14.60
CA PHE A 330 -21.40 9.78 13.94
C PHE A 330 -21.10 11.17 14.50
N ASN A 331 -19.92 11.34 15.08
CA ASN A 331 -19.46 12.66 15.50
C ASN A 331 -18.86 13.44 14.31
N ALA A 332 -18.57 14.72 14.50
CA ALA A 332 -18.02 15.57 13.42
C ALA A 332 -16.65 15.08 12.92
N ALA A 333 -15.81 14.51 13.78
CA ALA A 333 -14.50 13.97 13.40
C ALA A 333 -14.65 12.72 12.53
N ASP A 334 -15.59 11.83 12.88
CA ASP A 334 -15.94 10.65 12.08
C ASP A 334 -16.36 11.06 10.66
N ILE A 335 -17.17 12.12 10.55
CA ILE A 335 -17.66 12.62 9.26
C ILE A 335 -16.52 13.23 8.43
N LEU A 336 -15.63 14.00 9.06
CA LEU A 336 -14.47 14.57 8.35
C LEU A 336 -13.56 13.47 7.80
N GLU A 337 -13.27 12.48 8.63
CA GLU A 337 -12.42 11.35 8.28
C GLU A 337 -13.03 10.47 7.17
N GLU A 338 -14.33 10.23 7.21
CA GLU A 338 -15.08 9.51 6.18
C GLU A 338 -15.08 10.25 4.82
N ASN A 339 -14.75 11.54 4.79
CA ASN A 339 -14.68 12.36 3.58
C ASN A 339 -13.23 12.72 3.18
N GLU A 340 -12.22 12.13 3.83
CA GLU A 340 -10.83 12.30 3.43
C GLU A 340 -10.62 11.77 2.00
N ILE A 341 -9.89 12.54 1.19
CA ILE A 341 -9.52 12.16 -0.16
C ILE A 341 -8.19 11.42 -0.10
N CYS A 342 -8.26 10.12 -0.30
CA CYS A 342 -7.11 9.22 -0.31
C CYS A 342 -6.74 8.78 -1.73
N LEU A 343 -7.68 8.87 -2.67
CA LEU A 343 -7.50 8.52 -4.07
C LEU A 343 -8.10 9.59 -4.98
N ARG A 344 -7.38 9.92 -6.06
CA ARG A 344 -7.95 10.59 -7.24
C ARG A 344 -8.09 9.60 -8.40
N PRO A 345 -9.27 9.04 -8.66
CA PRO A 345 -9.45 7.93 -9.62
C PRO A 345 -8.98 8.24 -11.05
N GLU A 346 -9.01 9.51 -11.45
CA GLU A 346 -8.54 9.99 -12.75
C GLU A 346 -7.02 9.91 -12.94
N LYS A 347 -6.26 9.81 -11.84
CA LYS A 347 -4.80 9.90 -11.84
C LYS A 347 -4.11 8.74 -11.11
N ASP A 348 -4.62 8.38 -9.95
CA ASP A 348 -3.99 7.46 -9.01
C ASP A 348 -4.46 6.02 -9.25
N VAL A 349 -3.69 5.05 -8.78
CA VAL A 349 -3.96 3.61 -8.95
C VAL A 349 -4.10 2.97 -7.58
N VAL A 350 -5.17 2.19 -7.40
CA VAL A 350 -5.30 1.30 -6.24
C VAL A 350 -4.62 -0.02 -6.61
N ALA A 351 -3.51 -0.33 -5.98
CA ALA A 351 -2.78 -1.58 -6.19
C ALA A 351 -3.30 -2.67 -5.23
N PRO A 352 -3.29 -3.95 -5.63
CA PRO A 352 -3.61 -5.04 -4.73
C PRO A 352 -2.56 -5.13 -3.62
N ASN A 353 -2.97 -5.43 -2.41
CA ASN A 353 -2.05 -5.71 -1.31
C ASN A 353 -1.22 -6.96 -1.60
N TYR A 354 -0.10 -7.11 -0.89
CA TYR A 354 0.63 -8.37 -0.86
C TYR A 354 -0.16 -9.40 -0.04
N LEU A 355 -0.17 -10.65 -0.46
CA LEU A 355 -0.74 -11.75 0.31
C LEU A 355 0.43 -12.62 0.75
N HIS A 356 0.53 -12.88 2.05
CA HIS A 356 1.60 -13.72 2.57
C HIS A 356 1.58 -15.10 1.90
N LYS A 357 2.76 -15.67 1.64
CA LYS A 357 2.92 -16.95 0.96
C LYS A 357 2.00 -18.05 1.49
N ASN A 358 1.71 -18.11 2.78
CA ASN A 358 0.81 -19.13 3.36
C ASN A 358 -0.60 -19.12 2.73
N TRP A 359 -1.07 -17.99 2.18
CA TRP A 359 -2.36 -17.90 1.47
C TRP A 359 -2.33 -18.48 0.05
N VAL A 360 -1.15 -18.54 -0.56
CA VAL A 360 -0.90 -18.90 -1.96
C VAL A 360 0.01 -20.12 -2.13
N GLU A 361 0.51 -20.66 -1.02
CA GLU A 361 1.34 -21.86 -0.97
C GLU A 361 0.52 -23.10 -1.37
N PRO A 362 1.16 -24.11 -2.00
CA PRO A 362 0.48 -25.26 -2.59
C PRO A 362 -0.52 -25.94 -1.67
N GLY A 363 -0.19 -26.15 -0.39
CA GLY A 363 -1.06 -26.91 0.52
C GLY A 363 -2.48 -26.35 0.67
N MET A 364 -2.63 -25.03 0.82
CA MET A 364 -3.95 -24.40 0.96
C MET A 364 -4.52 -23.97 -0.38
N TYR A 365 -3.70 -23.40 -1.26
CA TYR A 365 -4.13 -22.89 -2.56
C TYR A 365 -4.64 -24.03 -3.47
N GLU A 366 -3.97 -25.19 -3.43
CA GLU A 366 -4.36 -26.33 -4.24
C GLU A 366 -5.62 -27.03 -3.74
N LYS A 367 -6.18 -26.68 -2.56
CA LYS A 367 -7.50 -27.21 -2.15
C LYS A 367 -8.62 -26.68 -3.04
N VAL A 368 -8.46 -25.45 -3.55
CA VAL A 368 -9.48 -24.75 -4.35
C VAL A 368 -9.11 -24.72 -5.82
N TRP A 369 -7.82 -24.59 -6.11
CA TRP A 369 -7.31 -24.39 -7.46
C TRP A 369 -6.51 -25.61 -7.94
N LYS A 370 -6.79 -26.06 -9.16
CA LYS A 370 -5.98 -27.05 -9.85
C LYS A 370 -4.90 -26.32 -10.63
N VAL A 371 -3.65 -26.46 -10.19
CA VAL A 371 -2.49 -25.87 -10.84
C VAL A 371 -1.89 -26.90 -11.79
N GLN A 372 -1.70 -26.51 -13.05
CA GLN A 372 -0.96 -27.27 -14.06
C GLN A 372 0.22 -26.41 -14.51
N VAL A 373 1.41 -26.99 -14.53
CA VAL A 373 2.62 -26.34 -15.04
C VAL A 373 2.88 -26.90 -16.43
N ASP A 374 2.90 -26.03 -17.43
CA ASP A 374 3.20 -26.38 -18.81
C ASP A 374 4.73 -26.52 -19.00
N GLY A 375 5.15 -27.14 -20.11
CA GLY A 375 6.57 -27.43 -20.39
C GLY A 375 7.46 -26.18 -20.53
N ASP A 376 6.86 -25.00 -20.73
CA ASP A 376 7.53 -23.69 -20.75
C ASP A 376 7.61 -23.02 -19.36
N GLY A 377 7.11 -23.69 -18.32
CA GLY A 377 7.04 -23.17 -16.95
C GLY A 377 5.81 -22.30 -16.67
N SER A 378 4.95 -22.05 -17.66
CA SER A 378 3.72 -21.30 -17.45
C SER A 378 2.71 -22.09 -16.60
N ARG A 379 1.94 -21.38 -15.77
CA ARG A 379 0.92 -21.97 -14.90
C ARG A 379 -0.47 -21.75 -15.45
N ARG A 380 -1.18 -22.84 -15.73
CA ARG A 380 -2.63 -22.87 -15.95
C ARG A 380 -3.31 -23.22 -14.64
N VAL A 381 -4.25 -22.37 -14.22
CA VAL A 381 -4.97 -22.52 -12.96
C VAL A 381 -6.44 -22.61 -13.30
N ALA A 382 -7.09 -23.68 -12.84
CA ALA A 382 -8.52 -23.88 -13.00
C ALA A 382 -9.18 -24.15 -11.64
N ARG A 383 -10.47 -23.85 -11.48
CA ARG A 383 -11.19 -24.21 -10.26
C ARG A 383 -11.27 -25.74 -10.13
N ARG A 384 -11.13 -26.27 -8.92
CA ARG A 384 -11.41 -27.69 -8.68
C ARG A 384 -12.91 -27.95 -8.71
N PRO A 385 -13.38 -28.93 -9.50
CA PRO A 385 -14.79 -29.30 -9.50
C PRO A 385 -15.14 -29.99 -8.17
N GLY A 386 -16.39 -29.82 -7.72
CA GLY A 386 -16.92 -30.55 -6.56
C GLY A 386 -16.41 -30.08 -5.19
N VAL A 387 -15.78 -28.90 -5.09
CA VAL A 387 -15.44 -28.31 -3.78
C VAL A 387 -16.73 -27.90 -3.06
N GLU A 388 -17.11 -28.65 -2.03
CA GLU A 388 -18.30 -28.37 -1.24
C GLU A 388 -18.07 -27.12 -0.36
N ARG A 389 -19.05 -26.21 -0.38
CA ARG A 389 -19.03 -24.97 0.40
C ARG A 389 -20.27 -24.90 1.31
N PRO A 390 -20.24 -25.56 2.49
CA PRO A 390 -21.40 -25.65 3.38
C PRO A 390 -21.72 -24.34 4.11
N VAL A 391 -20.76 -23.41 4.19
CA VAL A 391 -20.95 -22.09 4.79
C VAL A 391 -21.48 -21.13 3.72
N THR A 392 -22.54 -20.38 4.03
CA THR A 392 -23.11 -19.38 3.12
C THR A 392 -22.24 -18.13 3.12
N LEU A 393 -22.00 -17.52 4.30
CA LEU A 393 -21.17 -16.32 4.44
C LEU A 393 -20.11 -16.50 5.53
N PHE A 394 -18.89 -16.06 5.25
CA PHE A 394 -17.83 -15.90 6.25
C PHE A 394 -17.41 -14.43 6.43
N PHE A 395 -17.20 -14.01 7.68
CA PHE A 395 -16.54 -12.77 8.05
C PHE A 395 -15.77 -12.93 9.37
N GLY A 396 -14.43 -13.02 9.29
CA GLY A 396 -13.56 -13.13 10.47
C GLY A 396 -12.77 -11.86 10.75
N GLY A 397 -13.39 -10.71 11.02
CA GLY A 397 -12.70 -9.40 11.11
C GLY A 397 -12.98 -8.64 12.41
N TYR A 398 -12.00 -7.86 12.87
CA TYR A 398 -12.20 -6.99 14.05
C TYR A 398 -13.29 -5.94 13.82
N VAL A 399 -14.06 -5.69 14.88
CA VAL A 399 -14.99 -4.58 15.01
C VAL A 399 -14.37 -3.59 16.00
N LYS A 400 -14.51 -2.28 15.74
CA LYS A 400 -14.08 -1.21 16.66
C LYS A 400 -15.31 -0.43 17.13
N ASP A 401 -15.19 0.28 18.25
CA ASP A 401 -16.28 1.16 18.71
C ASP A 401 -16.46 2.37 17.79
N SER A 402 -15.38 2.80 17.13
CA SER A 402 -15.40 3.89 16.17
C SER A 402 -16.21 3.54 14.92
N MET A 403 -17.26 4.32 14.65
CA MET A 403 -18.14 4.12 13.50
C MET A 403 -17.42 4.41 12.17
N VAL A 404 -16.55 5.42 12.13
CA VAL A 404 -15.79 5.75 10.92
C VAL A 404 -14.87 4.64 10.45
N TYR A 405 -14.37 3.80 11.37
CA TYR A 405 -13.50 2.68 11.02
C TYR A 405 -14.09 1.76 9.94
N SER A 406 -15.40 1.54 9.93
CA SER A 406 -16.05 0.71 8.89
C SER A 406 -17.32 1.32 8.32
N GLN A 407 -17.48 2.64 8.48
CA GLN A 407 -18.72 3.36 8.20
C GLN A 407 -19.97 2.73 8.85
N GLY A 408 -19.81 2.07 10.00
CA GLY A 408 -20.87 1.37 10.71
C GLY A 408 -21.17 -0.06 10.21
N VAL A 409 -20.57 -0.53 9.12
CA VAL A 409 -20.92 -1.83 8.51
C VAL A 409 -20.56 -3.00 9.42
N ARG A 410 -19.33 -3.03 9.97
CA ARG A 410 -18.91 -4.15 10.82
C ARG A 410 -19.68 -4.17 12.13
N GLN A 411 -19.99 -2.99 12.67
CA GLN A 411 -20.85 -2.85 13.85
C GLN A 411 -22.26 -3.39 13.56
N ALA A 412 -22.83 -3.04 12.40
CA ALA A 412 -24.13 -3.52 11.96
C ALA A 412 -24.21 -5.04 11.91
N ILE A 413 -23.24 -5.67 11.24
CA ILE A 413 -23.13 -7.12 11.14
C ILE A 413 -23.01 -7.77 12.53
N HIS A 414 -22.13 -7.25 13.38
CA HIS A 414 -21.92 -7.84 14.70
C HIS A 414 -23.14 -7.71 15.61
N LYS A 415 -23.94 -6.64 15.45
CA LYS A 415 -25.21 -6.50 16.18
C LYS A 415 -26.29 -7.43 15.62
N MET A 416 -26.37 -7.60 14.30
CA MET A 416 -27.36 -8.47 13.66
C MET A 416 -27.20 -9.94 14.03
N PHE A 417 -25.95 -10.41 14.15
CA PHE A 417 -25.59 -11.81 14.39
C PHE A 417 -25.00 -12.05 15.79
N GLY A 418 -25.02 -11.05 16.67
CA GLY A 418 -24.62 -11.17 18.08
C GLY A 418 -25.79 -11.46 19.01
N PRO A 419 -25.53 -11.63 20.32
CA PRO A 419 -26.58 -11.84 21.33
C PRO A 419 -27.64 -10.73 21.29
N GLY A 420 -28.91 -11.10 21.27
CA GLY A 420 -30.07 -10.20 21.15
C GLY A 420 -30.31 -9.64 19.74
N GLY A 421 -29.52 -10.04 18.74
CA GLY A 421 -29.67 -9.64 17.34
C GLY A 421 -30.79 -10.38 16.59
N LYS A 422 -31.15 -9.89 15.39
CA LYS A 422 -32.15 -10.53 14.51
C LYS A 422 -31.81 -11.99 14.20
N TYR A 423 -30.51 -12.30 14.08
CA TYR A 423 -29.95 -13.62 13.79
C TYR A 423 -29.03 -14.10 14.94
N ASP A 424 -29.40 -13.80 16.19
CA ASP A 424 -28.70 -14.31 17.38
C ASP A 424 -28.44 -15.83 17.24
N PRO A 425 -27.21 -16.32 17.47
CA PRO A 425 -26.87 -17.74 17.42
C PRO A 425 -27.74 -18.63 18.33
N ASN A 426 -28.30 -18.08 19.41
CA ASN A 426 -29.20 -18.77 20.33
C ASN A 426 -30.69 -18.41 20.09
N GLY A 427 -30.97 -17.60 19.06
CA GLY A 427 -32.31 -17.14 18.73
C GLY A 427 -33.06 -18.04 17.74
N PRO A 428 -34.36 -17.78 17.50
CA PRO A 428 -35.20 -18.59 16.61
C PRO A 428 -34.81 -18.46 15.12
N ASN A 429 -34.13 -17.37 14.74
CA ASN A 429 -33.67 -17.14 13.37
C ASN A 429 -32.16 -17.41 13.20
N ALA A 430 -31.55 -18.21 14.08
CA ALA A 430 -30.12 -18.49 14.03
C ALA A 430 -29.69 -19.00 12.64
N ARG A 431 -28.56 -18.49 12.15
CA ARG A 431 -27.96 -18.88 10.87
C ARG A 431 -26.62 -19.59 11.10
N PRO A 432 -26.60 -20.90 11.38
CA PRO A 432 -25.36 -21.64 11.68
C PRO A 432 -24.41 -21.74 10.47
N ASP A 433 -24.94 -21.55 9.26
CA ASP A 433 -24.25 -21.44 7.99
C ASP A 433 -23.61 -20.06 7.76
N TRP A 434 -23.76 -19.12 8.70
CA TRP A 434 -23.09 -17.81 8.69
C TRP A 434 -22.04 -17.77 9.79
N LYS A 435 -20.77 -17.60 9.40
CA LYS A 435 -19.63 -17.58 10.31
C LYS A 435 -19.13 -16.14 10.46
N ILE A 436 -19.62 -15.47 11.49
CA ILE A 436 -19.28 -14.08 11.81
C ILE A 436 -18.55 -14.06 13.16
N GLY A 437 -17.35 -13.47 13.19
CA GLY A 437 -16.58 -13.39 14.42
C GLY A 437 -15.29 -12.60 14.30
N GLY A 438 -14.53 -12.59 15.39
CA GLY A 438 -13.19 -12.00 15.42
C GLY A 438 -12.22 -12.72 14.47
N PRO A 439 -11.01 -12.18 14.30
CA PRO A 439 -10.00 -12.84 13.48
C PRO A 439 -9.71 -14.23 14.02
N SER A 440 -9.77 -15.19 13.10
CA SER A 440 -9.47 -16.59 13.35
C SER A 440 -8.10 -16.90 12.78
N GLY A 441 -7.26 -17.61 13.54
CA GLY A 441 -6.03 -18.22 13.01
C GLY A 441 -6.29 -19.24 11.89
N GLN A 442 -7.56 -19.62 11.68
CA GLN A 442 -8.03 -20.55 10.65
C GLN A 442 -8.87 -19.85 9.57
N ALA A 443 -8.74 -18.52 9.41
CA ALA A 443 -9.54 -17.76 8.45
C ALA A 443 -9.47 -18.34 7.01
N ALA A 444 -8.28 -18.75 6.56
CA ALA A 444 -8.12 -19.35 5.25
C ALA A 444 -8.98 -20.63 5.06
N ASP A 445 -8.93 -21.56 6.02
CA ASP A 445 -9.72 -22.81 5.95
C ASP A 445 -11.23 -22.55 5.98
N GLU A 446 -11.69 -21.57 6.77
CA GLU A 446 -13.11 -21.20 6.83
C GLU A 446 -13.59 -20.51 5.55
N MET A 447 -12.77 -19.64 4.95
CA MET A 447 -13.08 -18.98 3.67
C MET A 447 -13.20 -19.99 2.52
N GLN A 448 -12.41 -21.08 2.54
CA GLN A 448 -12.50 -22.14 1.53
C GLN A 448 -13.82 -22.92 1.60
N LYS A 449 -14.44 -23.00 2.78
CA LYS A 449 -15.74 -23.65 3.01
C LYS A 449 -16.93 -22.71 2.74
N ALA A 450 -16.69 -21.41 2.56
CA ALA A 450 -17.73 -20.39 2.41
C ALA A 450 -18.04 -20.08 0.95
N LYS A 451 -19.32 -19.94 0.59
CA LYS A 451 -19.74 -19.47 -0.74
C LYS A 451 -19.39 -18.00 -0.94
N PHE A 452 -19.70 -17.18 0.06
CA PHE A 452 -19.48 -15.74 0.07
C PHE A 452 -18.56 -15.33 1.21
N CYS A 453 -17.74 -14.30 0.98
CA CYS A 453 -16.86 -13.72 1.99
C CYS A 453 -17.08 -12.22 2.07
N LEU A 454 -17.44 -11.73 3.26
CA LEU A 454 -17.71 -10.31 3.44
C LEU A 454 -16.40 -9.52 3.43
N ALA A 455 -16.34 -8.51 2.55
CA ALA A 455 -15.28 -7.52 2.48
C ALA A 455 -15.86 -6.14 2.83
N PRO A 456 -16.21 -5.89 4.11
CA PRO A 456 -16.73 -4.60 4.52
C PRO A 456 -15.60 -3.58 4.61
N MET A 457 -15.95 -2.31 4.72
CA MET A 457 -14.95 -1.26 4.88
C MET A 457 -14.10 -1.44 6.14
N GLY A 458 -12.86 -0.97 6.07
CA GLY A 458 -11.97 -0.70 7.21
C GLY A 458 -11.38 0.70 7.05
N ALA A 459 -10.74 1.23 8.09
CA ALA A 459 -9.94 2.46 8.02
C ALA A 459 -8.62 2.19 7.26
N GLY A 460 -8.70 1.52 6.11
CA GLY A 460 -7.60 0.92 5.39
C GLY A 460 -8.09 -0.01 4.28
N TRP A 461 -7.15 -0.79 3.76
CA TRP A 461 -7.22 -1.66 2.60
C TRP A 461 -8.23 -2.81 2.74
N GLY A 462 -8.64 -3.34 1.58
CA GLY A 462 -9.51 -4.50 1.46
C GLY A 462 -8.74 -5.82 1.36
N ILE A 463 -7.84 -6.17 2.31
CA ILE A 463 -7.13 -7.47 2.24
C ILE A 463 -8.08 -8.65 2.09
N ARG A 464 -9.27 -8.54 2.69
CA ARG A 464 -10.36 -9.54 2.57
C ARG A 464 -10.81 -9.79 1.14
N LEU A 465 -10.71 -8.79 0.27
CA LEU A 465 -10.93 -9.01 -1.15
C LEU A 465 -9.86 -9.98 -1.68
N GLY A 466 -8.57 -9.68 -1.50
CA GLY A 466 -7.49 -10.55 -1.96
C GLY A 466 -7.58 -11.97 -1.37
N GLU A 467 -7.83 -12.09 -0.06
CA GLU A 467 -8.01 -13.37 0.63
C GLU A 467 -9.22 -14.16 0.06
N ALA A 468 -10.34 -13.49 -0.23
CA ALA A 468 -11.52 -14.11 -0.83
C ALA A 468 -11.22 -14.62 -2.25
N MET A 469 -10.50 -13.82 -3.03
CA MET A 469 -10.09 -14.19 -4.39
C MET A 469 -9.23 -15.46 -4.38
N VAL A 470 -8.21 -15.56 -3.51
CA VAL A 470 -7.32 -16.72 -3.48
C VAL A 470 -7.94 -17.96 -2.83
N THR A 471 -8.98 -17.81 -2.02
CA THR A 471 -9.72 -18.93 -1.41
C THR A 471 -10.96 -19.36 -2.23
N GLY A 472 -11.19 -18.75 -3.39
CA GLY A 472 -12.35 -19.02 -4.27
C GLY A 472 -13.70 -18.68 -3.62
N CYS A 473 -13.69 -17.84 -2.59
CA CYS A 473 -14.86 -17.37 -1.89
C CYS A 473 -15.36 -16.09 -2.58
N VAL A 474 -16.62 -16.02 -2.98
CA VAL A 474 -17.14 -14.85 -3.73
C VAL A 474 -17.15 -13.62 -2.81
N PRO A 475 -16.37 -12.56 -3.10
CA PRO A 475 -16.33 -11.38 -2.26
C PRO A 475 -17.66 -10.61 -2.31
N VAL A 476 -18.19 -10.30 -1.14
CA VAL A 476 -19.32 -9.39 -0.94
C VAL A 476 -18.79 -8.07 -0.39
N ILE A 477 -18.64 -7.10 -1.29
CA ILE A 477 -17.98 -5.83 -1.06
C ILE A 477 -18.99 -4.82 -0.52
N VAL A 478 -18.80 -4.37 0.72
CA VAL A 478 -19.63 -3.33 1.35
C VAL A 478 -18.74 -2.15 1.73
N GLN A 479 -18.42 -1.34 0.72
CA GLN A 479 -17.46 -0.24 0.80
C GLN A 479 -17.91 0.94 -0.07
N ASP A 480 -18.78 1.78 0.48
CA ASP A 480 -19.27 2.98 -0.18
C ASP A 480 -18.11 3.96 -0.46
N HIS A 481 -18.00 4.44 -1.70
CA HIS A 481 -16.97 5.39 -2.16
C HIS A 481 -15.51 4.92 -2.01
N VAL A 482 -15.29 3.62 -1.83
CA VAL A 482 -13.96 3.02 -1.90
C VAL A 482 -13.81 2.32 -3.25
N TYR A 483 -12.82 2.76 -4.01
CA TYR A 483 -12.39 2.09 -5.22
C TYR A 483 -11.55 0.87 -4.86
N GLN A 484 -11.87 -0.26 -5.49
CA GLN A 484 -11.16 -1.52 -5.25
C GLN A 484 -9.81 -1.54 -5.98
N PRO A 485 -8.88 -2.43 -5.57
CA PRO A 485 -7.66 -2.66 -6.33
C PRO A 485 -7.95 -2.94 -7.79
N LEU A 486 -7.26 -2.21 -8.67
CA LEU A 486 -7.36 -2.35 -10.13
C LEU A 486 -8.79 -2.16 -10.66
N TRP A 487 -9.63 -1.39 -9.96
CA TRP A 487 -11.05 -1.16 -10.32
C TRP A 487 -11.26 -0.70 -11.76
N ASP A 488 -10.30 0.00 -12.35
CA ASP A 488 -10.42 0.48 -13.72
C ASP A 488 -10.10 -0.63 -14.73
N VAL A 489 -9.38 -1.68 -14.35
CA VAL A 489 -8.97 -2.78 -15.25
C VAL A 489 -9.78 -4.05 -15.05
N LEU A 490 -10.22 -4.36 -13.83
CA LEU A 490 -10.93 -5.59 -13.49
C LEU A 490 -12.46 -5.41 -13.53
N PRO A 491 -13.22 -6.36 -14.12
CA PRO A 491 -14.68 -6.32 -14.13
C PRO A 491 -15.25 -6.93 -12.85
N PHE A 492 -15.36 -6.13 -11.79
CA PHE A 492 -15.78 -6.60 -10.47
C PHE A 492 -17.15 -7.29 -10.46
N GLU A 493 -18.04 -6.92 -11.36
CA GLU A 493 -19.37 -7.48 -11.52
C GLU A 493 -19.35 -8.94 -11.98
N GLU A 494 -18.24 -9.41 -12.59
CA GLU A 494 -18.09 -10.80 -13.04
C GLU A 494 -17.72 -11.76 -11.90
N PHE A 495 -17.21 -11.27 -10.76
CA PHE A 495 -16.65 -12.13 -9.71
C PHE A 495 -16.98 -11.70 -8.28
N SER A 496 -17.71 -10.60 -8.09
CA SER A 496 -18.05 -10.06 -6.77
C SER A 496 -19.48 -9.56 -6.73
N LEU A 497 -20.02 -9.44 -5.51
CA LEU A 497 -21.25 -8.73 -5.24
C LEU A 497 -20.90 -7.42 -4.53
N ARG A 498 -21.39 -6.28 -5.02
CA ARG A 498 -21.19 -4.99 -4.38
C ARG A 498 -22.51 -4.49 -3.80
N LEU A 499 -22.55 -4.29 -2.48
CA LEU A 499 -23.71 -3.80 -1.75
C LEU A 499 -23.39 -2.46 -1.10
N GLY A 500 -24.37 -1.56 -1.08
CA GLY A 500 -24.33 -0.34 -0.29
C GLY A 500 -24.54 -0.62 1.19
N ARG A 501 -24.01 0.26 2.05
CA ARG A 501 -24.19 0.11 3.51
C ARG A 501 -25.66 0.05 3.96
N THR A 502 -26.58 0.68 3.23
CA THR A 502 -28.02 0.67 3.53
C THR A 502 -28.65 -0.70 3.27
N GLU A 503 -28.05 -1.52 2.42
CA GLU A 503 -28.53 -2.86 2.06
C GLU A 503 -28.11 -3.92 3.08
N VAL A 504 -27.19 -3.60 4.00
CA VAL A 504 -26.69 -4.51 5.04
C VAL A 504 -27.81 -5.08 5.92
N ALA A 505 -28.87 -4.30 6.16
CA ALA A 505 -30.03 -4.76 6.93
C ALA A 505 -30.76 -5.95 6.28
N ASN A 506 -30.66 -6.07 4.95
CA ASN A 506 -31.26 -7.12 4.13
C ASN A 506 -30.21 -8.10 3.58
N LEU A 507 -29.01 -8.14 4.16
CA LEU A 507 -27.88 -8.92 3.64
C LEU A 507 -28.22 -10.41 3.50
N VAL A 508 -28.98 -10.95 4.44
CA VAL A 508 -29.40 -12.37 4.41
C VAL A 508 -30.32 -12.63 3.24
N GLU A 509 -31.36 -11.82 3.10
CA GLU A 509 -32.35 -11.94 2.03
C GLU A 509 -31.69 -11.77 0.64
N LEU A 510 -30.72 -10.86 0.52
CA LEU A 510 -29.99 -10.61 -0.73
C LEU A 510 -29.08 -11.78 -1.13
N LEU A 511 -28.37 -12.39 -0.17
CA LEU A 511 -27.49 -13.53 -0.47
C LEU A 511 -28.26 -14.83 -0.69
N ASP A 512 -29.36 -15.05 0.04
CA ASP A 512 -30.24 -16.22 -0.18
C ASP A 512 -30.97 -16.14 -1.53
N ALA A 513 -31.17 -14.92 -2.08
CA ALA A 513 -31.75 -14.73 -3.42
C ALA A 513 -30.79 -15.03 -4.57
N VAL A 514 -29.49 -15.23 -4.31
CA VAL A 514 -28.51 -15.55 -5.35
C VAL A 514 -28.74 -16.99 -5.82
N THR A 515 -29.10 -17.13 -7.10
CA THR A 515 -29.35 -18.44 -7.70
C THR A 515 -28.04 -19.24 -7.86
N PRO A 516 -28.10 -20.59 -7.92
CA PRO A 516 -26.94 -21.42 -8.19
C PRO A 516 -26.21 -21.04 -9.50
N GLN A 517 -26.95 -20.63 -10.53
CA GLN A 517 -26.39 -20.20 -11.81
C GLN A 517 -25.61 -18.89 -11.68
N GLN A 518 -26.14 -17.92 -10.92
CA GLN A 518 -25.42 -16.67 -10.64
C GLN A 518 -24.16 -16.93 -9.80
N LEU A 519 -24.24 -17.78 -8.78
CA LEU A 519 -23.09 -18.16 -7.97
C LEU A 519 -22.00 -18.82 -8.82
N GLU A 520 -22.36 -19.77 -9.69
CA GLU A 520 -21.41 -20.42 -10.60
C GLU A 520 -20.77 -19.41 -11.55
N ALA A 521 -21.53 -18.45 -12.10
CA ALA A 521 -20.98 -17.40 -12.96
C ALA A 521 -19.94 -16.54 -12.21
N LEU A 522 -20.21 -16.16 -10.96
CA LEU A 522 -19.27 -15.43 -10.11
C LEU A 522 -18.01 -16.25 -9.83
N GLN A 523 -18.15 -17.56 -9.59
CA GLN A 523 -17.02 -18.47 -9.37
C GLN A 523 -16.16 -18.66 -10.62
N VAL A 524 -16.75 -18.68 -11.82
CA VAL A 524 -16.02 -18.65 -13.09
C VAL A 524 -15.23 -17.33 -13.23
N GLY A 525 -15.82 -16.20 -12.82
CA GLY A 525 -15.12 -14.93 -12.73
C GLY A 525 -13.91 -14.99 -11.79
N LEU A 526 -14.05 -15.60 -10.60
CA LEU A 526 -12.94 -15.79 -9.66
C LEU A 526 -11.79 -16.57 -10.32
N GLU A 527 -12.08 -17.68 -11.01
CA GLU A 527 -11.07 -18.46 -11.74
C GLU A 527 -10.29 -17.59 -12.73
N LYS A 528 -10.98 -16.70 -13.45
CA LYS A 528 -10.38 -15.83 -14.46
C LYS A 528 -9.50 -14.72 -13.85
N TYR A 529 -9.89 -14.13 -12.72
CA TYR A 529 -9.27 -12.89 -12.22
C TYR A 529 -8.53 -12.99 -10.88
N HIS A 530 -8.61 -14.08 -10.11
CA HIS A 530 -7.94 -14.17 -8.79
C HIS A 530 -6.43 -13.93 -8.85
N ARG A 531 -5.77 -14.35 -9.93
CA ARG A 531 -4.32 -14.14 -10.14
C ARG A 531 -3.93 -12.67 -10.20
N ALA A 532 -4.86 -11.75 -10.47
CA ALA A 532 -4.61 -10.30 -10.43
C ALA A 532 -4.32 -9.77 -9.01
N PHE A 533 -4.58 -10.57 -7.97
CA PHE A 533 -4.34 -10.23 -6.57
C PHE A 533 -3.12 -10.97 -5.97
N ILE A 534 -2.37 -11.69 -6.79
CA ILE A 534 -1.15 -12.41 -6.39
C ILE A 534 0.04 -11.73 -7.06
N TRP A 535 1.04 -11.34 -6.28
CA TRP A 535 2.24 -10.65 -6.78
C TRP A 535 3.30 -11.63 -7.25
N GLU A 536 3.46 -12.74 -6.54
CA GLU A 536 4.53 -13.70 -6.74
C GLU A 536 4.37 -14.47 -8.05
N THR A 537 5.34 -14.28 -8.94
CA THR A 537 5.35 -14.95 -10.24
C THR A 537 5.52 -16.46 -10.09
N GLN A 538 6.21 -16.95 -9.05
CA GLN A 538 6.32 -18.38 -8.81
C GLN A 538 4.96 -19.05 -8.53
N PHE A 539 3.94 -18.31 -8.08
CA PHE A 539 2.59 -18.82 -7.91
C PHE A 539 1.68 -18.54 -9.12
N GLY A 540 2.24 -17.97 -10.19
CA GLY A 540 1.50 -17.52 -11.35
C GLY A 540 0.81 -16.18 -11.12
N GLY A 541 1.24 -15.36 -10.16
CA GLY A 541 0.69 -14.03 -9.94
C GLY A 541 0.72 -13.15 -11.20
N LEU A 542 -0.32 -12.33 -11.36
CA LEU A 542 -0.49 -11.37 -12.45
C LEU A 542 -0.68 -9.94 -11.94
N ALA A 543 -0.58 -9.69 -10.63
CA ALA A 543 -0.79 -8.37 -10.05
C ALA A 543 0.12 -7.30 -10.68
N TYR A 544 1.38 -7.64 -10.98
CA TYR A 544 2.30 -6.75 -11.69
C TYR A 544 1.78 -6.36 -13.08
N ASN A 545 1.34 -7.33 -13.89
CA ASN A 545 0.85 -7.09 -15.25
C ASN A 545 -0.43 -6.21 -15.27
N TYR A 546 -1.36 -6.47 -14.35
CA TYR A 546 -2.56 -5.65 -14.22
C TYR A 546 -2.24 -4.25 -13.70
N THR A 547 -1.29 -4.13 -12.77
CA THR A 547 -0.81 -2.82 -12.26
C THR A 547 -0.16 -2.01 -13.38
N LEU A 548 0.67 -2.63 -14.22
CA LEU A 548 1.21 -1.98 -15.42
C LEU A 548 0.12 -1.54 -16.40
N THR A 549 -0.92 -2.35 -16.56
CA THR A 549 -2.07 -1.99 -17.42
C THR A 549 -2.81 -0.77 -16.89
N ALA A 550 -3.04 -0.68 -15.58
CA ALA A 550 -3.62 0.48 -14.93
C ALA A 550 -2.73 1.72 -15.12
N LEU A 551 -1.42 1.60 -14.88
CA LEU A 551 -0.45 2.67 -15.11
C LEU A 551 -0.42 3.14 -16.57
N LYS A 552 -0.50 2.20 -17.53
CA LYS A 552 -0.58 2.54 -18.96
C LYS A 552 -1.82 3.38 -19.28
N ARG A 553 -2.97 3.05 -18.68
CA ARG A 553 -4.19 3.87 -18.82
C ARG A 553 -4.01 5.27 -18.24
N LYS A 554 -3.39 5.41 -17.06
CA LYS A 554 -3.12 6.72 -16.46
C LYS A 554 -2.16 7.55 -17.30
N ALA A 555 -1.10 6.94 -17.82
CA ALA A 555 -0.16 7.58 -18.74
C ALA A 555 -0.89 8.13 -19.98
N LEU A 556 -1.66 7.30 -20.68
CA LEU A 556 -2.41 7.72 -21.86
C LEU A 556 -3.39 8.86 -21.56
N HIS A 557 -4.05 8.83 -20.39
CA HIS A 557 -4.94 9.90 -19.96
C HIS A 557 -4.19 11.24 -19.82
N LEU A 558 -3.05 11.26 -19.12
CA LEU A 558 -2.21 12.46 -18.94
C LEU A 558 -1.84 13.10 -20.28
N TRP A 559 -1.46 12.29 -21.26
CA TRP A 559 -1.03 12.78 -22.58
C TRP A 559 -2.19 13.30 -23.42
N SER A 560 -3.37 12.66 -23.36
CA SER A 560 -4.57 13.14 -24.05
C SER A 560 -4.98 14.55 -23.61
N VAL A 561 -4.86 14.86 -22.31
CA VAL A 561 -5.16 16.17 -21.73
C VAL A 561 -4.14 17.22 -22.18
N ASN A 562 -2.85 16.84 -22.21
CA ASN A 562 -1.78 17.73 -22.66
C ASN A 562 -1.87 18.03 -24.16
N TYR A 563 -2.20 17.04 -25.00
CA TYR A 563 -2.37 17.21 -26.44
C TYR A 563 -3.50 18.18 -26.79
N ARG A 564 -4.64 18.13 -26.07
CA ARG A 564 -5.73 19.10 -26.26
C ARG A 564 -5.33 20.51 -25.87
N ARG A 565 -4.50 20.69 -24.83
CA ARG A 565 -4.02 22.01 -24.38
C ARG A 565 -2.98 22.60 -25.34
N SER A 566 -2.04 21.80 -25.84
CA SER A 566 -1.04 22.26 -26.83
C SER A 566 -1.71 22.61 -28.16
N SER A 567 -2.66 21.81 -28.63
CA SER A 567 -3.45 22.08 -29.83
C SER A 567 -4.27 23.37 -29.71
N ARG A 568 -4.91 23.61 -28.54
CA ARG A 568 -5.62 24.87 -28.28
C ARG A 568 -4.66 26.07 -28.23
N ARG A 569 -3.51 25.96 -27.57
CA ARG A 569 -2.51 27.05 -27.53
C ARG A 569 -1.92 27.33 -28.91
N ALA A 570 -1.65 26.30 -29.72
CA ALA A 570 -1.20 26.43 -31.09
C ALA A 570 -2.27 27.07 -31.98
N ALA A 571 -3.55 26.71 -31.82
CA ALA A 571 -4.67 27.33 -32.52
C ALA A 571 -4.85 28.81 -32.12
N VAL A 572 -4.72 29.14 -30.84
CA VAL A 572 -4.76 30.53 -30.34
C VAL A 572 -3.57 31.35 -30.87
N ARG A 573 -2.37 30.75 -30.92
CA ARG A 573 -1.16 31.40 -31.45
C ARG A 573 -1.25 31.60 -32.97
N ARG A 574 -1.81 30.64 -33.72
CA ARG A 574 -2.14 30.79 -35.15
C ARG A 574 -3.20 31.86 -35.37
N ARG A 575 -4.27 31.89 -34.56
CA ARG A 575 -5.27 32.96 -34.63
C ARG A 575 -4.65 34.33 -34.34
N ARG A 576 -3.77 34.44 -33.35
CA ARG A 576 -3.03 35.69 -33.08
C ARG A 576 -2.11 36.06 -34.25
N GLN A 577 -1.35 35.12 -34.81
CA GLN A 577 -0.51 35.40 -35.99
C GLN A 577 -1.34 35.84 -37.19
N LEU A 578 -2.48 35.20 -37.46
CA LEU A 578 -3.41 35.58 -38.52
C LEU A 578 -4.06 36.95 -38.28
N MET A 579 -4.34 37.31 -37.02
CA MET A 579 -4.86 38.65 -36.67
C MET A 579 -3.79 39.75 -36.77
N TYR A 580 -2.52 39.43 -36.58
CA TYR A 580 -1.41 40.38 -36.71
C TYR A 580 -0.83 40.47 -38.13
N SER A 581 -1.07 39.47 -38.99
CA SER A 581 -0.64 39.48 -40.40
C SER A 581 -1.70 40.04 -41.37
N GLY A 582 -2.87 40.45 -40.87
CA GLY A 582 -3.99 40.95 -41.68
C GLY A 582 -4.13 42.48 -41.76
N GLY A 583 -3.12 43.24 -41.32
CA GLY A 583 -3.12 44.70 -41.41
C GLY A 583 -2.57 45.17 -42.77
N GLY A 584 -3.40 45.16 -43.81
CA GLY A 584 -3.08 45.71 -45.13
C GLY A 584 -4.27 45.74 -46.08
N ASP A 585 -4.97 46.89 -46.11
CA ASP A 585 -5.78 47.50 -47.17
C ASP A 585 -6.89 46.72 -47.93
N GLY A 586 -8.14 46.95 -47.48
CA GLY A 586 -9.32 47.36 -48.28
C GLY A 586 -10.15 46.32 -49.08
N PRO A 587 -11.41 46.63 -49.48
CA PRO A 587 -12.44 47.48 -48.87
C PRO A 587 -13.74 46.71 -48.50
N ARG A 588 -14.63 47.43 -47.81
CA ARG A 588 -15.97 47.01 -47.33
C ARG A 588 -16.85 46.37 -48.42
N ALA A 589 -17.57 45.30 -48.03
CA ALA A 589 -18.86 44.93 -48.60
C ALA A 589 -19.82 44.52 -47.47
N GLU A 590 -21.04 45.04 -47.56
CA GLU A 590 -22.15 44.93 -46.61
C GLU A 590 -22.84 43.55 -46.63
N THR A 591 -23.64 43.30 -45.59
CA THR A 591 -24.78 42.35 -45.52
C THR A 591 -24.44 40.85 -45.67
N THR A 592 -24.93 39.91 -44.85
CA THR A 592 -26.34 39.69 -44.50
C THR A 592 -26.40 38.68 -43.35
N ILE A 593 -27.39 38.82 -42.48
CA ILE A 593 -27.81 37.80 -41.52
C ILE A 593 -28.66 36.76 -42.26
N GLY A 594 -28.26 35.49 -42.19
CA GLY A 594 -29.06 34.29 -42.48
C GLY A 594 -28.39 33.16 -41.69
N GLY A 595 -29.07 32.39 -40.84
CA GLY A 595 -30.31 31.67 -41.10
C GLY A 595 -29.96 30.19 -41.21
N VAL A 596 -30.06 29.47 -40.08
CA VAL A 596 -30.46 28.06 -39.89
C VAL A 596 -30.07 27.01 -40.96
N SER A 597 -29.39 25.93 -40.56
CA SER A 597 -29.93 24.55 -40.68
C SER A 597 -29.01 23.48 -40.09
N ASP A 598 -29.54 22.80 -39.07
CA ASP A 598 -29.59 21.35 -38.85
C ASP A 598 -28.78 20.37 -39.74
N VAL A 599 -28.23 19.37 -39.02
CA VAL A 599 -28.24 17.93 -39.34
C VAL A 599 -27.33 17.42 -40.47
N GLN A 600 -26.22 16.77 -40.11
CA GLN A 600 -26.07 15.30 -39.96
C GLN A 600 -24.77 14.93 -39.25
#